data_AF-A0A845YXX9-F1
#
_entry.id   AF-A0A845YXX9-F1
#
_cell.length_a   1.000
_cell.length_b   1.000
_cell.length_c   1.000
_cell.angle_alpha   90.00
_cell.angle_beta   90.00
_cell.angle_gamma   90.00
#
_symmetry.space_group_name_H-M   'P 1'
#
loop_
_entity.id
_entity.type
_entity.pdbx_description
1 polymer ?
#
loop_
_entity_poly.entity_id
_entity_poly.type
_entity_poly.pdbx_seq_one_letter_code
_entity_poly.pdbx_strand_id
1 'polypeptide(L)'
;MNPEGTLNQLKEASPEGKLPSSYGVYFKNTLVALCHALEDHILQTSTKHSEEKPLVLVTFQKGKWYLQEADRYQEIAQSSRNIVISAVLDSGLSKHPTSQLENVSLVNLETTDSLVNEWNLIILAPSYRAMVLCHESSDE
;
A
#
# COMPACT_ATOMS: atom_id res chain seq x y z
N MET A 1 21.14 1.12 -0.98
CA MET A 1 19.76 1.61 -0.76
C MET A 1 19.42 2.51 -1.95
N ASN A 2 18.43 2.13 -2.77
CA ASN A 2 18.09 2.86 -4.01
C ASN A 2 17.63 4.30 -3.67
N PRO A 3 18.32 5.37 -4.12
CA PRO A 3 17.97 6.75 -3.77
C PRO A 3 16.53 7.12 -4.17
N GLU A 4 15.99 6.47 -5.20
CA GLU A 4 14.61 6.69 -5.67
C GLU A 4 13.57 5.90 -4.89
N GLY A 5 13.96 5.06 -3.94
CA GLY A 5 13.04 4.26 -3.13
C GLY A 5 12.30 5.10 -2.08
N THR A 6 11.04 4.76 -1.81
CA THR A 6 10.14 5.56 -0.94
C THR A 6 10.73 5.81 0.43
N LEU A 7 11.37 4.78 1.01
CA LEU A 7 11.97 4.87 2.34
C LEU A 7 13.16 5.86 2.39
N ASN A 8 13.95 5.95 1.33
CA ASN A 8 15.05 6.89 1.24
C ASN A 8 14.55 8.33 1.10
N GLN A 9 13.57 8.55 0.22
CA GLN A 9 12.94 9.86 0.08
C GLN A 9 12.30 10.32 1.40
N LEU A 10 11.67 9.40 2.14
CA LEU A 10 11.09 9.70 3.46
C LEU A 10 12.18 10.10 4.48
N LYS A 11 13.33 9.42 4.45
CA LYS A 11 14.46 9.76 5.32
C LYS A 11 15.02 11.14 4.99
N GLU A 12 15.16 11.48 3.72
CA GLU A 12 15.67 12.79 3.26
C GLU A 12 14.69 13.93 3.58
N ALA A 13 13.39 13.68 3.47
CA ALA A 13 12.35 14.63 3.83
C ALA A 13 12.12 14.75 5.36
N SER A 14 12.63 13.80 6.15
CA SER A 14 12.48 13.81 7.61
C SER A 14 13.30 14.94 8.23
N PRO A 15 12.71 15.80 9.10
CA PRO A 15 13.44 16.91 9.73
C PRO A 15 14.68 16.49 10.52
N GLU A 16 14.68 15.27 11.06
CA GLU A 16 15.81 14.72 11.82
C GLU A 16 16.78 13.89 10.95
N GLY A 17 16.47 13.66 9.66
CA GLY A 17 17.23 12.80 8.77
C GLY A 17 17.26 11.33 9.19
N LYS A 18 16.35 10.93 10.08
CA LYS A 18 16.27 9.60 10.67
C LYS A 18 14.98 8.89 10.30
N LEU A 19 15.11 7.58 10.11
CA LEU A 19 14.00 6.67 9.99
C LEU A 19 13.40 6.36 11.38
N PRO A 20 12.11 5.97 11.44
CA PRO A 20 11.47 5.62 12.71
C PRO A 20 12.16 4.43 13.38
N SER A 21 11.99 4.29 14.70
CA SER A 21 12.53 3.16 15.47
C SER A 21 11.99 1.80 15.04
N SER A 22 10.87 1.78 14.32
CA SER A 22 10.29 0.58 13.69
C SER A 22 10.97 0.20 12.37
N TYR A 23 11.97 0.95 11.92
CA TYR A 23 12.75 0.57 10.75
C TYR A 23 13.66 -0.62 11.07
N GLY A 24 13.55 -1.68 10.28
CA GLY A 24 14.32 -2.91 10.46
C GLY A 24 14.02 -3.94 9.37
N VAL A 25 14.63 -5.11 9.51
CA VAL A 25 14.38 -6.27 8.65
C VAL A 25 13.33 -7.15 9.30
N TYR A 26 12.30 -7.51 8.54
CA TYR A 26 11.18 -8.32 9.00
C TYR A 26 10.91 -9.46 8.02
N PHE A 27 10.42 -10.58 8.54
CA PHE A 27 9.97 -11.67 7.68
C PHE A 27 8.75 -11.24 6.87
N LYS A 28 8.67 -11.70 5.61
CA LYS A 28 7.54 -11.41 4.70
C LYS A 28 6.19 -11.71 5.34
N ASN A 29 6.06 -12.85 6.01
CA ASN A 29 4.80 -13.24 6.66
C ASN A 29 4.38 -12.26 7.78
N THR A 30 5.35 -11.69 8.51
CA THR A 30 5.07 -10.68 9.54
C THR A 30 4.54 -9.41 8.91
N LEU A 31 5.14 -8.96 7.80
CA LEU A 31 4.72 -7.75 7.09
C LEU A 31 3.35 -7.93 6.43
N VAL A 32 3.08 -9.10 5.82
CA VAL A 32 1.77 -9.44 5.26
C VAL A 32 0.70 -9.45 6.36
N ALA A 33 0.96 -10.11 7.49
CA ALA A 33 0.02 -10.12 8.62
C ALA A 33 -0.25 -8.72 9.18
N LEU A 34 0.78 -7.87 9.24
CA LEU A 34 0.63 -6.47 9.64
C LEU A 34 -0.25 -5.71 8.64
N CYS A 35 0.00 -5.81 7.33
CA CYS A 35 -0.84 -5.18 6.31
C CYS A 35 -2.31 -5.61 6.45
N HIS A 36 -2.56 -6.92 6.58
CA HIS A 36 -3.93 -7.43 6.77
C HIS A 36 -4.58 -6.87 8.04
N ALA A 37 -3.84 -6.78 9.14
CA ALA A 37 -4.37 -6.19 10.37
C ALA A 37 -4.73 -4.70 10.23
N LEU A 38 -3.93 -3.94 9.47
CA LEU A 38 -4.20 -2.52 9.20
C LEU A 38 -5.40 -2.34 8.25
N GLU A 39 -5.54 -3.22 7.26
CA GLU A 39 -6.69 -3.25 6.35
C GLU A 39 -7.98 -3.68 7.07
N ASP A 40 -7.90 -4.68 7.95
CA ASP A 40 -9.04 -5.10 8.80
C ASP A 40 -9.50 -3.96 9.69
N HIS A 41 -8.58 -3.12 10.18
CA HIS A 41 -8.95 -1.92 10.93
C HIS A 41 -9.80 -0.95 10.08
N ILE A 42 -9.49 -0.79 8.79
CA ILE A 42 -10.32 0.04 7.89
C ILE A 42 -11.73 -0.54 7.79
N LEU A 43 -11.84 -1.85 7.53
CA LEU A 43 -13.11 -2.54 7.35
C LEU A 43 -13.98 -2.52 8.62
N GLN A 44 -13.36 -2.62 9.80
CA GLN A 44 -14.10 -2.60 11.07
C GLN A 44 -14.54 -1.19 11.47
N THR A 45 -13.72 -0.18 11.20
CA THR A 45 -13.98 1.20 11.64
C THR A 45 -14.99 1.91 10.74
N SER A 46 -15.01 1.62 9.43
CA SER A 46 -15.96 2.21 8.47
C SER A 46 -17.43 1.92 8.82
N THR A 47 -17.69 0.75 9.43
CA THR A 47 -19.04 0.37 9.89
C THR A 47 -19.54 1.18 11.08
N LYS A 48 -18.64 1.79 11.86
CA LYS A 48 -18.96 2.49 13.10
C LYS A 48 -18.98 4.00 12.93
N HIS A 49 -18.13 4.54 12.05
CA HIS A 49 -17.97 5.98 11.86
C HIS A 49 -17.91 6.35 10.37
N SER A 50 -19.06 6.75 9.82
CA SER A 50 -19.20 7.17 8.40
C SER A 50 -18.30 8.36 8.00
N GLU A 51 -17.85 9.15 8.98
CA GLU A 51 -16.96 10.31 8.78
C GLU A 51 -15.47 9.91 8.65
N GLU A 52 -15.09 8.67 8.98
CA GLU A 52 -13.69 8.23 9.08
C GLU A 52 -13.14 7.56 7.81
N LYS A 53 -13.79 7.75 6.66
CA LYS A 53 -13.37 7.14 5.38
C LYS A 53 -11.93 7.54 5.00
N PRO A 54 -10.95 6.60 5.00
CA PRO A 54 -9.56 6.91 4.74
C PRO A 54 -9.27 7.18 3.26
N LEU A 55 -8.13 7.83 3.01
CA LEU A 55 -7.38 7.69 1.75
C LEU A 55 -6.39 6.53 1.94
N VAL A 56 -6.44 5.55 1.03
CA VAL A 56 -5.55 4.39 1.05
C VAL A 56 -4.65 4.44 -0.19
N LEU A 57 -3.34 4.32 0.01
CA LEU A 57 -2.38 4.20 -1.07
C LEU A 57 -1.66 2.87 -0.91
N VAL A 58 -1.70 2.06 -1.97
CA VAL A 58 -1.01 0.78 -2.00
C VAL A 58 -0.10 0.69 -3.21
N THR A 59 1.09 0.14 -3.00
CA THR A 59 2.04 -0.22 -4.05
C THR A 59 2.26 -1.71 -3.99
N PHE A 60 2.03 -2.39 -5.11
CA PHE A 60 2.28 -3.82 -5.21
C PHE A 60 3.59 -4.09 -5.92
N GLN A 61 4.37 -4.96 -5.30
CA GLN A 61 5.52 -5.54 -5.93
C GLN A 61 5.10 -6.33 -7.17
N LYS A 62 5.95 -6.35 -8.21
CA LYS A 62 5.76 -7.17 -9.40
C LYS A 62 5.53 -8.65 -9.02
N GLY A 63 4.32 -9.15 -9.25
CA GLY A 63 3.97 -10.54 -8.94
C GLY A 63 2.53 -10.88 -9.28
N LYS A 64 2.23 -12.19 -9.37
CA LYS A 64 0.89 -12.72 -9.71
C LYS A 64 -0.12 -12.63 -8.55
N TRP A 65 0.31 -12.16 -7.39
CA TRP A 65 -0.44 -12.29 -6.14
C TRP A 65 -1.53 -11.23 -5.97
N TYR A 66 -1.49 -10.13 -6.72
CA TYR A 66 -2.49 -9.07 -6.58
C TYR A 66 -3.92 -9.51 -6.94
N LEU A 67 -4.10 -10.37 -7.96
CA LEU A 67 -5.45 -10.86 -8.29
C LEU A 67 -6.12 -11.61 -7.14
N GLN A 68 -5.37 -12.11 -6.16
CA GLN A 68 -5.92 -12.74 -4.96
C GLN A 68 -6.41 -11.70 -3.94
N GLU A 69 -5.80 -10.52 -3.91
CA GLU A 69 -6.15 -9.42 -3.01
C GLU A 69 -7.17 -8.44 -3.62
N ALA A 70 -7.44 -8.52 -4.93
CA ALA A 70 -8.27 -7.55 -5.63
C ALA A 70 -9.70 -7.43 -5.07
N ASP A 71 -10.31 -8.54 -4.65
CA ASP A 71 -11.62 -8.57 -3.99
C ASP A 71 -11.58 -7.84 -2.64
N ARG A 72 -10.51 -8.04 -1.87
CA ARG A 72 -10.30 -7.34 -0.59
C ARG A 72 -10.20 -5.83 -0.80
N TYR A 73 -9.47 -5.39 -1.82
CA TYR A 73 -9.39 -3.96 -2.14
C TYR A 73 -10.71 -3.37 -2.64
N GLN A 74 -11.64 -4.18 -3.17
CA GLN A 74 -13.01 -3.74 -3.45
C GLN A 74 -13.80 -3.48 -2.15
N GLU A 75 -13.67 -4.31 -1.12
CA GLU A 75 -14.29 -4.05 0.20
C GLU A 75 -13.68 -2.81 0.87
N ILE A 76 -12.35 -2.67 0.81
CA ILE A 76 -11.66 -1.49 1.32
C ILE A 76 -12.14 -0.24 0.56
N ALA A 77 -12.38 -0.32 -0.75
CA ALA A 77 -12.86 0.81 -1.55
C ALA A 77 -14.23 1.30 -1.08
N GLN A 78 -15.14 0.38 -0.75
CA GLN A 78 -16.45 0.73 -0.18
C GLN A 78 -16.33 1.42 1.18
N SER A 79 -15.29 1.09 1.93
CA SER A 79 -14.97 1.66 3.25
C SER A 79 -14.11 2.93 3.20
N SER A 80 -13.62 3.32 2.03
CA SER A 80 -12.61 4.38 1.85
C SER A 80 -13.17 5.56 1.06
N ARG A 81 -12.53 6.72 1.23
CA ARG A 81 -12.81 7.90 0.41
C ARG A 81 -12.25 7.69 -0.99
N ASN A 82 -11.00 7.27 -1.07
CA ASN A 82 -10.28 6.96 -2.31
C ASN A 82 -9.24 5.89 -2.03
N ILE A 83 -8.97 5.06 -3.04
CA ILE A 83 -7.86 4.12 -3.07
C ILE A 83 -7.00 4.40 -4.28
N VAL A 84 -5.70 4.50 -4.09
CA VAL A 84 -4.71 4.57 -5.16
C VAL A 84 -3.93 3.26 -5.17
N ILE A 85 -3.96 2.56 -6.30
CA ILE A 85 -3.27 1.28 -6.48
C ILE A 85 -2.17 1.45 -7.53
N SER A 86 -0.93 1.33 -7.08
CA SER A 86 0.25 1.38 -7.94
C SER A 86 0.71 -0.04 -8.26
N ALA A 87 0.68 -0.41 -9.53
CA ALA A 87 1.07 -1.74 -9.99
C ALA A 87 1.53 -1.72 -11.45
N VAL A 88 2.29 -2.73 -11.85
CA VAL A 88 2.67 -2.92 -13.26
C VAL A 88 1.43 -3.25 -14.10
N LEU A 89 1.33 -2.70 -15.33
CA LEU A 89 0.20 -2.88 -16.25
C LEU A 89 -0.22 -4.35 -16.45
N ASP A 90 0.76 -5.25 -16.54
CA ASP A 90 0.55 -6.69 -16.77
C ASP A 90 0.05 -7.47 -15.53
N SER A 91 -0.24 -6.77 -14.42
CA SER A 91 -0.79 -7.38 -13.19
C SER A 91 -2.21 -7.94 -13.35
N GLY A 92 -2.91 -7.58 -14.44
CA GLY A 92 -4.31 -7.97 -14.67
C GLY A 92 -5.33 -7.10 -13.91
N LEU A 93 -4.86 -6.14 -13.11
CA LEU A 93 -5.70 -5.27 -12.27
C LEU A 93 -6.67 -4.41 -13.10
N SER A 94 -6.24 -3.88 -14.24
CA SER A 94 -7.09 -3.05 -15.11
C SER A 94 -8.35 -3.75 -15.62
N LYS A 95 -8.38 -5.08 -15.58
CA LYS A 95 -9.52 -5.91 -16.00
C LYS A 95 -10.40 -6.34 -14.82
N HIS A 96 -9.98 -6.13 -13.57
CA HIS A 96 -10.72 -6.54 -12.39
C HIS A 96 -11.85 -5.56 -12.07
N PRO A 97 -13.04 -5.99 -11.60
CA PRO A 97 -14.13 -5.08 -11.22
C PRO A 97 -13.71 -3.97 -10.25
N THR A 98 -12.81 -4.28 -9.31
CA THR A 98 -12.24 -3.31 -8.36
C THR A 98 -11.67 -2.07 -9.03
N SER A 99 -11.00 -2.21 -10.19
CA SER A 99 -10.40 -1.06 -10.87
C SER A 99 -11.40 -0.15 -11.57
N GLN A 100 -12.66 -0.57 -11.64
CA GLN A 100 -13.74 0.17 -12.30
C GLN A 100 -14.58 0.98 -11.30
N LEU A 101 -14.28 0.88 -10.00
CA LEU A 101 -14.94 1.67 -8.96
C LEU A 101 -14.54 3.14 -9.06
N GLU A 102 -15.50 4.05 -8.89
CA GLU A 102 -15.31 5.49 -9.07
C GLU A 102 -14.21 6.09 -8.16
N ASN A 103 -14.00 5.48 -7.00
CA ASN A 103 -13.03 5.94 -6.01
C ASN A 103 -11.72 5.11 -6.01
N VAL A 104 -11.49 4.30 -7.05
CA VAL A 104 -10.24 3.56 -7.25
C VAL A 104 -9.46 4.20 -8.41
N SER A 105 -8.24 4.63 -8.12
CA SER A 105 -7.30 5.17 -9.10
C SER A 105 -6.15 4.21 -9.32
N LEU A 106 -5.89 3.84 -10.56
CA LEU A 106 -4.74 3.02 -10.93
C LEU A 106 -3.55 3.89 -11.34
N VAL A 107 -2.40 3.62 -10.76
CA VAL A 107 -1.10 4.15 -11.18
C VAL A 107 -0.33 3.02 -11.84
N ASN A 108 -0.16 3.13 -13.14
CA ASN A 108 0.58 2.15 -13.93
C ASN A 108 2.07 2.39 -13.73
N LEU A 109 2.75 1.41 -13.16
CA LEU A 109 4.20 1.41 -13.00
C LEU A 109 4.85 0.76 -14.21
N GLU A 110 5.92 1.37 -14.69
CA GLU A 110 6.84 0.77 -15.64
C GLU A 110 7.69 -0.28 -14.95
N THR A 111 8.06 -1.35 -15.66
CA THR A 111 8.87 -2.43 -15.07
C THR A 111 10.26 -1.99 -14.59
N THR A 112 10.69 -0.79 -15.00
CA THR A 112 11.94 -0.14 -14.63
C THR A 112 11.81 0.78 -13.42
N ASP A 113 10.59 1.08 -12.96
CA ASP A 113 10.38 1.97 -11.80
C ASP A 113 10.90 1.32 -10.53
N SER A 114 11.54 2.11 -9.66
CA SER A 114 12.04 1.64 -8.35
C SER A 114 10.93 1.00 -7.49
N LEU A 115 9.71 1.55 -7.60
CA LEU A 115 8.51 1.15 -6.86
C LEU A 115 8.03 -0.27 -7.15
N VAL A 116 8.41 -0.87 -8.29
CA VAL A 116 7.98 -2.26 -8.61
C VAL A 116 8.59 -3.31 -7.68
N ASN A 117 9.62 -2.93 -6.92
CA ASN A 117 10.28 -3.75 -5.92
C ASN A 117 9.81 -3.43 -4.49
N GLU A 118 8.82 -2.56 -4.36
CA GLU A 118 8.28 -2.12 -3.08
C GLU A 118 6.90 -2.71 -2.82
N TRP A 119 6.62 -2.97 -1.54
CA TRP A 119 5.27 -3.22 -1.05
C TRP A 119 4.96 -2.16 -0.01
N ASN A 120 4.12 -1.20 -0.38
CA ASN A 120 3.76 -0.09 0.49
C ASN A 120 2.25 -0.10 0.75
N LEU A 121 1.85 0.11 1.99
CA LEU A 121 0.48 0.39 2.40
C LEU A 121 0.50 1.67 3.24
N ILE A 122 -0.24 2.69 2.82
CA ILE A 122 -0.35 3.97 3.50
C ILE A 122 -1.82 4.27 3.71
N ILE A 123 -2.19 4.60 4.95
CA ILE A 123 -3.57 4.86 5.36
C ILE A 123 -3.62 6.25 6.01
N LEU A 124 -4.49 7.10 5.48
CA LEU A 124 -4.67 8.47 5.95
C LEU A 124 -6.15 8.75 6.24
N ALA A 125 -6.50 8.84 7.51
CA ALA A 125 -7.79 9.30 8.01
C ALA A 125 -7.60 10.41 9.06
N PRO A 126 -8.66 11.17 9.40
CA PRO A 126 -8.57 12.21 10.43
C PRO A 126 -8.06 11.69 11.78
N SER A 127 -8.59 10.55 12.23
CA SER A 127 -8.32 9.90 13.53
C SER A 127 -7.31 8.76 13.48
N TYR A 128 -6.96 8.26 12.29
CA TYR A 128 -6.07 7.12 12.12
C TYR A 128 -5.09 7.33 10.96
N ARG A 129 -3.80 7.21 11.24
CA ARG A 129 -2.73 7.31 10.25
C ARG A 129 -1.72 6.21 10.49
N ALA A 130 -1.49 5.38 9.49
CA ALA A 130 -0.56 4.25 9.57
C ALA A 130 0.10 4.03 8.22
N MET A 131 1.32 3.49 8.23
CA MET A 131 1.99 3.05 7.02
C MET A 131 2.88 1.85 7.28
N VAL A 132 2.99 1.00 6.26
CA VAL A 132 3.99 -0.06 6.13
C VAL A 132 4.70 0.22 4.81
N LEU A 133 6.01 0.46 4.88
CA LEU A 133 6.83 0.69 3.70
C LEU A 133 7.88 -0.41 3.64
N CYS A 134 7.86 -1.21 2.57
CA CYS A 134 8.73 -2.36 2.44
C CYS A 134 9.46 -2.33 1.11
N HIS A 135 10.73 -2.69 1.15
CA HIS A 135 11.51 -3.01 -0.01
C HIS A 135 11.97 -4.46 0.13
N GLU A 136 11.71 -5.30 -0.87
CA GLU A 136 12.23 -6.67 -0.83
C GLU A 136 13.76 -6.59 -0.90
N SER A 137 14.42 -7.11 0.13
CA SER A 137 15.87 -7.31 0.08
C SER A 137 16.09 -8.64 -0.64
N SER A 138 16.73 -8.61 -1.81
CA SER A 138 17.25 -9.84 -2.39
C SER A 138 18.35 -10.39 -1.48
N ASP A 139 18.31 -11.68 -1.17
CA ASP A 139 19.49 -12.37 -0.68
C ASP A 139 20.59 -12.19 -1.74
N GLU A 140 21.70 -11.55 -1.39
CA GLU A 140 22.96 -11.80 -2.10
C GLU A 140 23.40 -13.24 -1.83
#